data_AF-A0A928VVD9-F1
#
_entry.id   AF-A0A928VVD9-F1
#
_cell.length_a   1.000
_cell.length_b   1.000
_cell.length_c   1.000
_cell.angle_alpha   90.00
_cell.angle_beta   90.00
_cell.angle_gamma   90.00
#
_symmetry.space_group_name_H-M   'P 1'
#
loop_
_entity.id
_entity.type
_entity.pdbx_description
1 polymer ?
#
loop_
_entity_poly.entity_id
_entity_poly.type
_entity_poly.pdbx_seq_one_letter_code
_entity_poly.pdbx_strand_id
1 'polypeptide(L)'
;MRREIWQTIKQELALWRVGALPGLAVIGLATIARLTGSLQFLEWGAIDLFLRLRPMETRDERVTIIGIDREDIERLGTYPVPDGDLARLLRRINAYKPIAIGLDISRELPVEPGHRELLDALQETPYTIAVERVRPKQSSVPNLPSEQIGFSDFPLDADLHVRRYFLGMPNPRNQGEYKFALSMRLAEIYLETTEDLILDNGIRDPVAMRFGDTEFPRVFPNSGGYVGTDAGGVQVLLNFRNHPEAFRILSLQDLETGNFEVDWLRDRIVLIGVTDPIYQSQIQTSAIAGLKPGSISGVEFQAHAVSQTLSAVLDGRSLLRTLPDGWEYLWIFSWGFVGIAIGHHTRSLLQNIVGVGLASISLLGTSYGVLGWGWWLPAVPPLLTLYLGNFVYTTFCEYDKALRSRIQERQRTIEQTFNVIHNGPLQTLANLLRHVRDWDWGQPKLVGELEKLNQELRALGEPLEREILTREDSLYLGSGHKLDLNSPMHELFYEVYSSTLERDFPGFKSLKIKARTFEELDSTSLSPDRKRELCRFLEEALCNVGKHAIGATRLSVTGTEQNGWYALRITDNGPGIYSLSVGRGTKQSQNLKTRLGGQFRRESHSPKGTLCELSWPVAKPRPNLFSRLKF
;
A
#
# COMPACT_ATOMS: atom_id res chain seq x y z
N MET A 1 28.67 -22.36 2.24
CA MET A 1 28.60 -21.04 2.89
C MET A 1 28.62 -19.84 1.91
N ARG A 2 29.75 -19.33 1.39
CA ARG A 2 29.75 -18.13 0.51
C ARG A 2 28.90 -18.26 -0.78
N ARG A 3 28.85 -19.46 -1.37
CA ARG A 3 28.09 -19.73 -2.62
C ARG A 3 26.58 -19.87 -2.40
N GLU A 4 26.16 -20.40 -1.24
CA GLU A 4 24.75 -20.51 -0.84
C GLU A 4 24.19 -19.13 -0.51
N ILE A 5 24.92 -18.31 0.25
CA ILE A 5 24.51 -16.93 0.58
C ILE A 5 24.32 -16.10 -0.71
N TRP A 6 25.22 -16.24 -1.69
CA TRP A 6 25.07 -15.55 -2.99
C TRP A 6 23.85 -16.03 -3.77
N GLN A 7 23.49 -17.32 -3.68
CA GLN A 7 22.28 -17.85 -4.34
C GLN A 7 21.00 -17.38 -3.65
N THR A 8 20.98 -17.31 -2.32
CA THR A 8 19.87 -16.75 -1.55
C THR A 8 19.68 -15.26 -1.85
N ILE A 9 20.78 -14.48 -1.89
CA ILE A 9 20.72 -13.05 -2.26
C ILE A 9 20.23 -12.86 -3.70
N LYS A 10 20.66 -13.71 -4.65
CA LYS A 10 20.15 -13.66 -6.04
C LYS A 10 18.65 -13.95 -6.12
N GLN A 11 18.17 -14.92 -5.35
CA GLN A 11 16.75 -15.29 -5.32
C GLN A 11 15.91 -14.18 -4.67
N GLU A 12 16.40 -13.58 -3.58
CA GLU A 12 15.78 -12.42 -2.93
C GLU A 12 15.74 -11.20 -3.87
N LEU A 13 16.85 -10.87 -4.54
CA LEU A 13 16.88 -9.77 -5.52
C LEU A 13 15.95 -10.03 -6.72
N ALA A 14 15.79 -11.29 -7.13
CA ALA A 14 14.85 -11.65 -8.20
C ALA A 14 13.38 -11.51 -7.75
N LEU A 15 13.06 -11.89 -6.51
CA LEU A 15 11.73 -11.70 -5.92
C LEU A 15 11.39 -10.21 -5.76
N TRP A 16 12.35 -9.42 -5.28
CA TRP A 16 12.23 -7.96 -5.21
C TRP A 16 11.96 -7.35 -6.58
N ARG A 17 12.69 -7.74 -7.63
CA ARG A 17 12.52 -7.16 -8.97
C ARG A 17 11.15 -7.44 -9.61
N VAL A 18 10.55 -8.60 -9.33
CA VAL A 18 9.26 -8.98 -9.93
C VAL A 18 8.10 -8.18 -9.34
N GLY A 19 8.06 -7.97 -8.03
CA GLY A 19 6.99 -7.21 -7.37
C GLY A 19 7.26 -5.71 -7.26
N ALA A 20 8.51 -5.28 -7.11
CA ALA A 20 8.83 -3.88 -6.85
C ALA A 20 8.66 -2.98 -8.08
N LEU A 21 8.90 -3.46 -9.30
CA LEU A 21 8.73 -2.63 -10.51
C LEU A 21 7.26 -2.21 -10.72
N PRO A 22 6.27 -3.13 -10.67
CA PRO A 22 4.86 -2.74 -10.66
C PRO A 22 4.47 -1.85 -9.48
N GLY A 23 4.99 -2.13 -8.27
CA GLY A 23 4.75 -1.30 -7.09
C GLY A 23 5.28 0.14 -7.25
N LEU A 24 6.47 0.31 -7.82
CA LEU A 24 7.03 1.63 -8.14
C LEU A 24 6.21 2.36 -9.21
N ALA A 25 5.67 1.63 -10.20
CA ALA A 25 4.77 2.21 -11.20
C ALA A 25 3.50 2.78 -10.55
N VAL A 26 2.93 2.10 -9.55
CA VAL A 26 1.80 2.61 -8.76
C VAL A 26 2.16 3.90 -8.02
N ILE A 27 3.34 3.98 -7.41
CA ILE A 27 3.78 5.20 -6.73
C ILE A 27 3.90 6.34 -7.76
N GLY A 28 4.45 6.05 -8.94
CA GLY A 28 4.48 7.00 -10.05
C GLY A 28 3.10 7.49 -10.48
N LEU A 29 2.12 6.58 -10.63
CA LEU A 29 0.74 6.93 -10.99
C LEU A 29 0.04 7.76 -9.90
N ALA A 30 0.23 7.41 -8.64
CA ALA A 30 -0.31 8.18 -7.52
C ALA A 30 0.32 9.58 -7.44
N THR A 31 1.61 9.69 -7.75
CA THR A 31 2.32 10.98 -7.84
C THR A 31 1.78 11.82 -9.00
N ILE A 32 1.50 11.21 -10.16
CA ILE A 32 0.82 11.90 -11.27
C ILE A 32 -0.57 12.39 -10.84
N ALA A 33 -1.38 11.53 -10.19
CA ALA A 33 -2.69 11.92 -9.69
C ALA A 33 -2.63 13.06 -8.66
N ARG A 34 -1.58 13.11 -7.84
CA ARG A 34 -1.30 14.23 -6.93
C ARG A 34 -0.93 15.49 -7.72
N LEU A 35 -0.04 15.40 -8.70
CA LEU A 35 0.41 16.52 -9.54
C LEU A 35 -0.71 17.14 -10.39
N THR A 36 -1.73 16.36 -10.75
CA THR A 36 -2.89 16.82 -11.52
C THR A 36 -4.04 17.34 -10.64
N GLY A 37 -3.89 17.32 -9.31
CA GLY A 37 -4.94 17.76 -8.38
C GLY A 37 -6.10 16.78 -8.20
N SER A 38 -6.01 15.56 -8.74
CA SER A 38 -7.10 14.58 -8.68
C SER A 38 -7.36 14.06 -7.26
N LEU A 39 -6.40 14.21 -6.35
CA LEU A 39 -6.51 13.83 -4.94
C LEU A 39 -6.86 15.00 -4.01
N GLN A 40 -6.96 16.23 -4.54
CA GLN A 40 -7.07 17.46 -3.76
C GLN A 40 -8.34 17.50 -2.90
N PHE A 41 -9.49 17.10 -3.46
CA PHE A 41 -10.76 17.07 -2.73
C PHE A 41 -10.73 16.13 -1.51
N LEU A 42 -10.07 14.98 -1.65
CA LEU A 42 -9.93 14.03 -0.54
C LEU A 42 -8.98 14.58 0.54
N GLU A 43 -7.91 15.26 0.13
CA GLU A 43 -6.96 15.88 1.06
C GLU A 43 -7.57 17.05 1.83
N TRP A 44 -8.44 17.85 1.17
CA TRP A 44 -9.24 18.88 1.82
C TRP A 44 -10.20 18.30 2.86
N GLY A 45 -10.90 17.21 2.53
CA GLY A 45 -11.73 16.51 3.52
C GLY A 45 -10.93 15.96 4.70
N ALA A 46 -9.69 15.50 4.45
CA ALA A 46 -8.80 15.00 5.50
C ALA A 46 -8.34 16.11 6.46
N ILE A 47 -7.91 17.27 5.94
CA ILE A 47 -7.50 18.39 6.78
C ILE A 47 -8.67 18.98 7.57
N ASP A 48 -9.86 19.10 6.97
CA ASP A 48 -11.05 19.58 7.66
C ASP A 48 -11.43 18.64 8.82
N LEU A 49 -11.39 17.32 8.58
CA LEU A 49 -11.60 16.32 9.62
C LEU A 49 -10.56 16.45 10.75
N PHE A 50 -9.29 16.60 10.41
CA PHE A 50 -8.24 16.76 11.41
C PHE A 50 -8.43 18.03 12.24
N LEU A 51 -8.74 19.17 11.62
CA LEU A 51 -9.00 20.42 12.33
C LEU A 51 -10.19 20.30 13.28
N ARG A 52 -11.26 19.61 12.84
CA ARG A 52 -12.47 19.34 13.62
C ARG A 52 -12.24 18.42 14.82
N LEU A 53 -11.34 17.45 14.69
CA LEU A 53 -11.01 16.49 15.75
C LEU A 53 -10.12 17.07 16.86
N ARG A 54 -9.56 18.26 16.67
CA ARG A 54 -8.69 18.89 17.67
C ARG A 54 -9.42 19.13 18.99
N PRO A 55 -8.69 19.17 20.11
CA PRO A 55 -9.26 19.57 21.38
C PRO A 55 -10.02 20.90 21.27
N MET A 56 -11.09 21.03 22.04
CA MET A 56 -11.81 22.29 22.14
C MET A 56 -10.89 23.36 22.72
N GLU A 57 -10.96 24.54 22.14
CA GLU A 57 -10.18 25.69 22.57
C GLU A 57 -11.01 26.63 23.43
N THR A 58 -10.37 27.50 24.20
CA THR A 58 -11.10 28.55 24.92
C THR A 58 -11.69 29.56 23.95
N ARG A 59 -12.81 30.17 24.33
CA ARG A 59 -13.36 31.35 23.62
C ARG A 59 -12.32 32.47 23.58
N ASP A 60 -12.26 33.22 22.48
CA ASP A 60 -11.40 34.41 22.40
C ASP A 60 -12.18 35.63 22.91
N GLU A 61 -11.81 36.12 24.09
CA GLU A 61 -12.47 37.28 24.71
C GLU A 61 -12.01 38.62 24.13
N ARG A 62 -10.98 38.64 23.26
CA ARG A 62 -10.47 39.87 22.64
C ARG A 62 -11.36 40.40 21.51
N VAL A 63 -12.24 39.53 20.97
CA VAL A 63 -13.10 39.82 19.84
C VAL A 63 -14.57 39.60 20.23
N THR A 64 -15.38 40.64 20.08
CA THR A 64 -16.82 40.59 20.30
C THR A 64 -17.55 40.91 19.00
N ILE A 65 -18.56 40.11 18.68
CA ILE A 65 -19.41 40.30 17.51
C ILE A 65 -20.72 40.96 17.96
N ILE A 66 -21.09 42.04 17.31
CA ILE A 66 -22.45 42.58 17.33
C ILE A 66 -23.16 42.03 16.10
N GLY A 67 -23.94 40.99 16.32
CA GLY A 67 -24.65 40.27 15.27
C GLY A 67 -26.03 40.87 15.04
N ILE A 68 -26.27 41.37 13.83
CA ILE A 68 -27.60 41.79 13.39
C ILE A 68 -28.33 40.55 12.90
N ASP A 69 -29.26 40.06 13.70
CA ASP A 69 -30.04 38.87 13.39
C ASP A 69 -31.42 39.22 12.79
N ARG A 70 -32.28 38.21 12.64
CA ARG A 70 -33.64 38.42 12.11
C ARG A 70 -34.52 39.21 13.05
N GLU A 71 -34.44 38.96 14.35
CA GLU A 71 -35.30 39.65 15.33
C GLU A 71 -34.98 41.14 15.36
N ASP A 72 -33.70 41.47 15.24
CA ASP A 72 -33.22 42.85 15.09
C ASP A 72 -33.77 43.51 13.81
N ILE A 73 -33.71 42.82 12.65
CA ILE A 73 -34.20 43.36 11.37
C ILE A 73 -35.73 43.50 11.37
N GLU A 74 -36.45 42.52 11.90
CA GLU A 74 -37.91 42.57 12.02
C GLU A 74 -38.36 43.72 12.93
N ARG A 75 -37.61 43.99 14.01
CA ARG A 75 -37.87 45.13 14.90
C ARG A 75 -37.61 46.48 14.22
N LEU A 76 -36.53 46.58 13.44
CA LEU A 76 -36.24 47.79 12.66
C LEU A 76 -37.29 48.01 11.54
N GLY A 77 -37.95 46.95 11.09
CA GLY A 77 -39.00 46.99 10.07
C GLY A 77 -38.49 47.25 8.65
N THR A 78 -37.16 47.25 8.44
CA THR A 78 -36.53 47.50 7.15
C THR A 78 -35.16 46.83 7.03
N TYR A 79 -34.79 46.46 5.81
CA TYR A 79 -33.47 45.98 5.43
C TYR A 79 -33.13 46.47 4.01
N PRO A 80 -31.90 46.96 3.73
CA PRO A 80 -30.76 47.11 4.63
C PRO A 80 -30.98 48.06 5.81
N VAL A 81 -30.20 47.88 6.90
CA VAL A 81 -30.25 48.74 8.10
C VAL A 81 -29.98 50.21 7.73
N PRO A 82 -30.85 51.17 8.10
CA PRO A 82 -30.65 52.58 7.77
C PRO A 82 -29.35 53.16 8.32
N ASP A 83 -28.79 54.13 7.61
CA ASP A 83 -27.51 54.75 7.96
C ASP A 83 -27.58 55.47 9.31
N GLY A 84 -28.72 56.09 9.65
CA GLY A 84 -28.95 56.70 10.95
C GLY A 84 -28.94 55.69 12.11
N ASP A 85 -29.40 54.46 11.89
CA ASP A 85 -29.35 53.38 12.89
C ASP A 85 -27.91 52.90 13.10
N LEU A 86 -27.17 52.70 12.02
CA LEU A 86 -25.75 52.37 12.09
C LEU A 86 -24.93 53.47 12.78
N ALA A 87 -25.22 54.75 12.50
CA ALA A 87 -24.57 55.88 13.14
C ALA A 87 -24.77 55.87 14.67
N ARG A 88 -25.99 55.61 15.12
CA ARG A 88 -26.31 55.47 16.55
C ARG A 88 -25.60 54.29 17.19
N LEU A 89 -25.59 53.15 16.49
CA LEU A 89 -24.89 51.95 16.93
C LEU A 89 -23.39 52.20 17.12
N LEU A 90 -22.73 52.80 16.11
CA LEU A 90 -21.31 53.14 16.17
C LEU A 90 -20.98 54.07 17.33
N ARG A 91 -21.73 55.16 17.50
CA ARG A 91 -21.51 56.09 18.63
C ARG A 91 -21.71 55.42 19.98
N ARG A 92 -22.72 54.54 20.10
CA ARG A 92 -22.98 53.79 21.34
C ARG A 92 -21.84 52.83 21.67
N ILE A 93 -21.38 52.05 20.69
CA ILE A 93 -20.25 51.13 20.87
C ILE A 93 -18.98 51.92 21.22
N ASN A 94 -18.71 53.02 20.51
CA ASN A 94 -17.54 53.87 20.76
C ASN A 94 -17.52 54.47 22.18
N ALA A 95 -18.68 54.73 22.78
CA ALA A 95 -18.76 55.21 24.16
C ALA A 95 -18.18 54.22 25.19
N TYR A 96 -18.15 52.92 24.87
CA TYR A 96 -17.52 51.88 25.71
C TYR A 96 -16.00 51.76 25.51
N LYS A 97 -15.42 52.54 24.59
CA LYS A 97 -13.98 52.59 24.28
C LYS A 97 -13.43 51.21 23.86
N PRO A 98 -13.92 50.62 22.76
CA PRO A 98 -13.23 49.51 22.12
C PRO A 98 -11.88 49.98 21.56
N ILE A 99 -10.97 49.04 21.32
CA ILE A 99 -9.69 49.31 20.65
C ILE A 99 -9.91 49.58 19.16
N ALA A 100 -10.76 48.78 18.52
CA ALA A 100 -11.10 48.94 17.11
C ALA A 100 -12.54 48.45 16.85
N ILE A 101 -13.19 49.06 15.86
CA ILE A 101 -14.53 48.65 15.40
C ILE A 101 -14.42 48.23 13.94
N GLY A 102 -14.85 47.03 13.58
CA GLY A 102 -14.96 46.61 12.19
C GLY A 102 -16.41 46.58 11.75
N LEU A 103 -16.76 47.38 10.75
CA LEU A 103 -18.10 47.41 10.17
C LEU A 103 -18.12 46.52 8.91
N ASP A 104 -18.43 45.23 9.09
CA ASP A 104 -18.60 44.25 8.01
C ASP A 104 -20.00 44.34 7.37
N ILE A 105 -20.40 45.57 7.03
CA ILE A 105 -21.65 45.88 6.35
C ILE A 105 -21.31 46.81 5.19
N SER A 106 -21.50 46.33 3.96
CA SER A 106 -21.21 47.14 2.77
C SER A 106 -22.17 48.33 2.65
N ARG A 107 -21.59 49.50 2.43
CA ARG A 107 -22.30 50.80 2.34
C ARG A 107 -21.74 51.66 1.20
N GLU A 108 -21.74 51.12 -0.02
CA GLU A 108 -21.38 51.86 -1.24
C GLU A 108 -22.40 52.96 -1.58
N LEU A 109 -23.69 52.68 -1.35
CA LEU A 109 -24.79 53.61 -1.60
C LEU A 109 -25.45 54.01 -0.29
N PRO A 110 -25.87 55.28 -0.15
CA PRO A 110 -26.63 55.76 1.01
C PRO A 110 -27.89 54.92 1.26
N VAL A 111 -28.16 54.62 2.53
CA VAL A 111 -29.41 53.99 2.97
C VAL A 111 -30.13 54.94 3.92
N GLU A 112 -31.05 55.74 3.37
CA GLU A 112 -31.81 56.73 4.14
C GLU A 112 -32.82 56.07 5.12
N PRO A 113 -33.17 56.74 6.23
CA PRO A 113 -32.67 58.05 6.66
C PRO A 113 -31.31 57.98 7.36
N GLY A 114 -30.53 59.06 7.23
CA GLY A 114 -29.45 59.36 8.17
C GLY A 114 -28.04 59.16 7.62
N HIS A 115 -27.87 59.30 6.30
CA HIS A 115 -26.56 59.10 5.66
C HIS A 115 -25.48 60.05 6.19
N ARG A 116 -25.83 61.31 6.44
CA ARG A 116 -24.90 62.30 6.98
C ARG A 116 -24.46 61.94 8.39
N GLU A 117 -25.38 61.44 9.20
CA GLU A 117 -25.11 61.01 10.57
C GLU A 117 -24.14 59.84 10.61
N LEU A 118 -24.18 58.94 9.63
CA LEU A 118 -23.22 57.84 9.49
C LEU A 118 -21.83 58.35 9.12
N LEU A 119 -21.74 59.27 8.15
CA LEU A 119 -20.46 59.89 7.78
C LEU A 119 -19.84 60.62 8.97
N ASP A 120 -20.64 61.39 9.70
CA ASP A 120 -20.20 62.11 10.91
C ASP A 120 -19.74 61.10 11.98
N ALA A 121 -20.48 60.01 12.23
CA ALA A 121 -20.10 58.98 13.19
C ALA A 121 -18.79 58.26 12.81
N LEU A 122 -18.53 58.03 11.53
CA LEU A 122 -17.28 57.41 11.06
C LEU A 122 -16.08 58.37 11.21
N GLN A 123 -16.29 59.67 11.02
CA GLN A 123 -15.27 60.69 11.30
C GLN A 123 -14.99 60.84 12.80
N GLU A 124 -16.02 60.73 13.64
CA GLU A 124 -15.90 60.74 15.10
C GLU A 124 -15.19 59.48 15.66
N THR A 125 -15.08 58.41 14.86
CA THR A 125 -14.54 57.11 15.27
C THR A 125 -13.35 56.68 14.40
N PRO A 126 -12.14 57.27 14.62
CA PRO A 126 -10.97 57.04 13.77
C PRO A 126 -10.53 55.56 13.69
N TYR A 127 -10.83 54.75 14.71
CA TYR A 127 -10.53 53.31 14.75
C TYR A 127 -11.67 52.41 14.25
N THR A 128 -12.65 52.99 13.55
CA THR A 128 -13.66 52.22 12.82
C THR A 128 -13.17 51.93 11.40
N ILE A 129 -13.14 50.66 11.03
CA ILE A 129 -12.78 50.18 9.70
C ILE A 129 -14.06 49.77 8.96
N ALA A 130 -14.40 50.49 7.91
CA ALA A 130 -15.48 50.16 7.00
C ALA A 130 -15.03 49.17 5.93
N VAL A 131 -15.96 48.35 5.48
CA VAL A 131 -15.67 47.29 4.53
C VAL A 131 -15.78 47.74 3.07
N GLU A 132 -14.94 47.18 2.21
CA GLU A 132 -15.13 47.16 0.75
C GLU A 132 -14.99 45.74 0.20
N ARG A 133 -15.28 45.55 -1.10
CA ARG A 133 -14.90 44.32 -1.82
C ARG A 133 -14.05 44.64 -3.03
N VAL A 134 -13.00 43.84 -3.22
CA VAL A 134 -12.08 43.95 -4.34
C VAL A 134 -12.55 43.09 -5.51
N ARG A 135 -13.11 41.91 -5.24
CA ARG A 135 -13.50 40.88 -6.22
C ARG A 135 -14.86 40.22 -5.85
N PRO A 136 -16.00 40.62 -6.46
CA PRO A 136 -16.17 41.73 -7.42
C PRO A 136 -16.01 43.10 -6.75
N LYS A 137 -15.67 44.14 -7.53
CA LYS A 137 -15.50 45.49 -6.99
C LYS A 137 -16.81 46.00 -6.40
N GLN A 138 -16.76 46.35 -5.12
CA GLN A 138 -17.80 47.06 -4.39
C GLN A 138 -17.10 48.08 -3.50
N SER A 139 -17.39 49.37 -3.69
CA SER A 139 -16.69 50.43 -2.97
C SER A 139 -17.16 50.50 -1.50
N SER A 140 -16.33 51.04 -0.60
CA SER A 140 -16.75 51.34 0.78
C SER A 140 -17.63 52.60 0.84
N VAL A 141 -17.92 53.05 2.06
CA VAL A 141 -18.54 54.35 2.34
C VAL A 141 -17.71 55.46 1.67
N PRO A 142 -18.35 56.37 0.90
CA PRO A 142 -17.65 57.45 0.22
C PRO A 142 -16.88 58.37 1.18
N ASN A 143 -15.74 58.89 0.71
CA ASN A 143 -14.92 59.91 1.41
C ASN A 143 -14.27 59.47 2.74
N LEU A 144 -14.16 58.17 3.01
CA LEU A 144 -13.34 57.68 4.11
C LEU A 144 -11.85 57.65 3.74
N PRO A 145 -10.95 57.91 4.71
CA PRO A 145 -9.52 57.72 4.54
C PRO A 145 -9.18 56.24 4.33
N SER A 146 -8.10 55.95 3.61
CA SER A 146 -7.71 54.58 3.24
C SER A 146 -7.34 53.69 4.44
N GLU A 147 -6.99 54.31 5.56
CA GLU A 147 -6.68 53.71 6.85
C GLU A 147 -7.94 53.17 7.53
N GLN A 148 -9.11 53.78 7.28
CA GLN A 148 -10.42 53.34 7.77
C GLN A 148 -11.13 52.38 6.81
N ILE A 149 -10.42 51.84 5.81
CA ILE A 149 -10.99 50.92 4.82
C ILE A 149 -10.20 49.60 4.85
N GLY A 150 -10.93 48.49 4.91
CA GLY A 150 -10.39 47.14 4.77
C GLY A 150 -11.34 46.27 3.96
N PHE A 151 -10.81 45.38 3.12
CA PHE A 151 -11.67 44.54 2.28
C PHE A 151 -12.14 43.26 3.01
N SER A 152 -13.34 42.77 2.72
CA SER A 152 -13.88 41.51 3.30
C SER A 152 -13.87 40.30 2.36
N ASP A 153 -13.23 40.41 1.20
CA ASP A 153 -12.99 39.27 0.32
C ASP A 153 -12.35 38.09 1.06
N PHE A 154 -12.74 36.88 0.67
CA PHE A 154 -12.16 35.64 1.14
C PHE A 154 -11.87 34.70 -0.05
N PRO A 155 -10.77 33.95 -0.01
CA PRO A 155 -10.42 33.00 -1.05
C PRO A 155 -11.33 31.76 -0.95
N LEU A 156 -12.14 31.53 -1.97
CA LEU A 156 -13.01 30.37 -2.08
C LEU A 156 -12.26 29.20 -2.74
N ASP A 157 -12.31 28.02 -2.14
CA ASP A 157 -11.76 26.81 -2.75
C ASP A 157 -12.74 26.21 -3.78
N ALA A 158 -12.27 25.29 -4.62
CA ALA A 158 -13.06 24.72 -5.71
C ALA A 158 -14.28 23.89 -5.22
N ASP A 159 -14.28 23.47 -3.96
CA ASP A 159 -15.39 22.79 -3.28
C ASP A 159 -16.30 23.75 -2.50
N LEU A 160 -16.19 25.05 -2.76
CA LEU A 160 -16.98 26.13 -2.14
C LEU A 160 -16.77 26.30 -0.64
N HIS A 161 -15.74 25.67 -0.06
CA HIS A 161 -15.36 25.88 1.32
C HIS A 161 -14.26 26.94 1.43
N VAL A 162 -14.12 27.53 2.62
CA VAL A 162 -13.09 28.51 2.91
C VAL A 162 -12.11 27.95 3.93
N ARG A 163 -10.84 27.83 3.53
CA ARG A 163 -9.73 27.32 4.36
C ARG A 163 -8.56 28.28 4.46
N ARG A 164 -8.70 29.45 3.85
CA ARG A 164 -7.67 30.47 3.70
C ARG A 164 -8.29 31.84 3.96
N TYR A 165 -7.48 32.82 4.35
CA TYR A 165 -7.90 34.21 4.38
C TYR A 165 -6.78 35.11 3.84
N PHE A 166 -7.15 36.30 3.40
CA PHE A 166 -6.21 37.30 2.92
C PHE A 166 -5.70 38.16 4.09
N LEU A 167 -4.43 38.54 4.02
CA LEU A 167 -3.86 39.63 4.81
C LEU A 167 -3.88 40.94 4.02
N GLY A 168 -3.60 40.85 2.72
CA GLY A 168 -3.68 41.99 1.80
C GLY A 168 -3.56 41.55 0.34
N MET A 169 -3.85 42.45 -0.59
CA MET A 169 -3.67 42.20 -2.02
C MET A 169 -3.49 43.50 -2.80
N PRO A 170 -2.77 43.48 -3.94
CA PRO A 170 -2.73 44.61 -4.84
C PRO A 170 -4.13 44.88 -5.41
N ASN A 171 -4.48 46.15 -5.59
CA ASN A 171 -5.72 46.53 -6.25
C ASN A 171 -5.66 46.09 -7.73
N PRO A 172 -6.56 45.20 -8.20
CA PRO A 172 -6.50 44.65 -9.55
C PRO A 172 -6.70 45.72 -10.65
N ARG A 173 -7.28 46.89 -10.32
CA ARG A 173 -7.45 48.00 -11.27
C ARG A 173 -6.38 49.07 -11.16
N ASN A 174 -5.67 49.14 -10.04
CA ASN A 174 -4.58 50.09 -9.81
C ASN A 174 -3.42 49.35 -9.14
N GLN A 175 -2.54 48.75 -9.94
CA GLN A 175 -1.47 47.88 -9.43
C GLN A 175 -0.48 48.60 -8.49
N GLY A 176 -0.48 49.94 -8.46
CA GLY A 176 0.32 50.74 -7.52
C GLY A 176 -0.33 50.94 -6.14
N GLU A 177 -1.57 50.50 -5.96
CA GLU A 177 -2.32 50.61 -4.70
C GLU A 177 -2.42 49.23 -4.04
N TYR A 178 -2.01 49.14 -2.78
CA TYR A 178 -2.08 47.92 -1.98
C TYR A 178 -3.17 48.04 -0.94
N LYS A 179 -4.00 46.99 -0.81
CA LYS A 179 -5.16 46.98 0.09
C LYS A 179 -4.97 45.90 1.15
N PHE A 180 -5.45 46.18 2.36
CA PHE A 180 -5.40 45.24 3.48
C PHE A 180 -6.80 44.69 3.78
N ALA A 181 -6.85 43.44 4.25
CA ALA A 181 -8.10 42.83 4.67
C ALA A 181 -8.63 43.52 5.92
N LEU A 182 -9.96 43.53 6.11
CA LEU A 182 -10.62 44.06 7.31
C LEU A 182 -10.02 43.45 8.58
N SER A 183 -9.92 42.13 8.63
CA SER A 183 -9.30 41.41 9.75
C SER A 183 -7.84 41.80 10.01
N MET A 184 -7.08 42.14 8.97
CA MET A 184 -5.69 42.58 9.10
C MET A 184 -5.61 43.98 9.71
N ARG A 185 -6.43 44.93 9.23
CA ARG A 185 -6.49 46.30 9.78
C ARG A 185 -6.87 46.33 11.26
N LEU A 186 -7.85 45.51 11.65
CA LEU A 186 -8.29 45.43 13.05
C LEU A 186 -7.21 44.84 13.94
N ALA A 187 -6.49 43.81 13.46
CA ALA A 187 -5.37 43.24 14.19
C ALA A 187 -4.19 44.21 14.30
N GLU A 188 -3.88 44.95 13.24
CA GLU A 188 -2.85 46.02 13.22
C GLU A 188 -3.12 47.05 14.30
N ILE A 189 -4.32 47.65 14.32
CA ILE A 189 -4.72 48.64 15.35
C ILE A 189 -4.56 48.06 16.76
N TYR A 190 -5.01 46.81 16.96
CA TYR A 190 -4.96 46.19 18.27
C TYR A 190 -3.54 45.96 18.75
N LEU A 191 -2.69 45.37 17.90
CA LEU A 191 -1.30 45.04 18.25
C LEU A 191 -0.44 46.29 18.42
N GLU A 192 -0.66 47.32 17.61
CA GLU A 192 0.00 48.63 17.77
C GLU A 192 -0.41 49.29 19.09
N THR A 193 -1.72 49.32 19.39
CA THR A 193 -2.24 49.99 20.60
C THR A 193 -1.87 49.28 21.90
N THR A 194 -1.82 47.95 21.90
CA THR A 194 -1.62 47.16 23.13
C THR A 194 -0.17 46.77 23.39
N GLU A 195 0.61 46.50 22.34
CA GLU A 195 1.97 45.95 22.46
C GLU A 195 3.04 46.74 21.68
N ASP A 196 2.69 47.88 21.04
CA ASP A 196 3.60 48.67 20.19
C ASP A 196 4.21 47.85 19.04
N LEU A 197 3.45 46.88 18.52
CA LEU A 197 3.87 46.00 17.43
C LEU A 197 3.35 46.50 16.08
N ILE A 198 4.26 47.00 15.24
CA ILE A 198 3.96 47.53 13.91
C ILE A 198 4.07 46.42 12.85
N LEU A 199 3.20 46.48 11.84
CA LEU A 199 3.24 45.61 10.68
C LEU A 199 4.51 45.84 9.85
N ASP A 200 5.23 44.76 9.55
CA ASP A 200 6.41 44.78 8.71
C ASP A 200 6.40 43.60 7.73
N ASN A 201 7.34 43.61 6.79
CA ASN A 201 7.57 42.49 5.89
C ASN A 201 8.19 41.30 6.64
N GLY A 202 7.99 40.10 6.07
CA GLY A 202 8.60 38.88 6.55
C GLY A 202 10.13 38.92 6.44
N ILE A 203 10.80 38.23 7.36
CA ILE A 203 12.26 38.13 7.38
C ILE A 203 12.72 37.05 6.40
N ARG A 204 11.97 35.93 6.32
CA ARG A 204 12.29 34.79 5.46
C ARG A 204 11.68 34.94 4.08
N ASP A 205 10.45 35.46 4.01
CA ASP A 205 9.76 35.83 2.78
C ASP A 205 9.46 37.34 2.80
N PRO A 206 10.17 38.17 2.00
CA PRO A 206 9.97 39.63 1.97
C PRO A 206 8.57 40.09 1.54
N VAL A 207 7.75 39.19 0.98
CA VAL A 207 6.36 39.48 0.60
C VAL A 207 5.37 38.98 1.64
N ALA A 208 5.81 38.14 2.59
CA ALA A 208 5.01 37.80 3.75
C ALA A 208 4.88 39.02 4.69
N MET A 209 3.93 38.92 5.61
CA MET A 209 3.70 39.93 6.64
C MET A 209 4.15 39.39 7.99
N ARG A 210 4.53 40.29 8.90
CA ARG A 210 5.05 39.96 10.23
C ARG A 210 4.67 41.03 11.25
N PHE A 211 4.42 40.59 12.49
CA PHE A 211 4.40 41.44 13.68
C PHE A 211 5.39 40.87 14.69
N GLY A 212 6.33 41.70 15.19
CA GLY A 212 7.39 41.22 16.08
C GLY A 212 8.09 40.00 15.47
N ASP A 213 8.27 38.91 16.22
CA ASP A 213 8.92 37.70 15.68
C ASP A 213 8.00 36.77 14.88
N THR A 214 6.70 37.07 14.79
CA THR A 214 5.69 36.20 14.18
C THR A 214 5.49 36.54 12.71
N GLU A 215 6.11 35.75 11.83
CA GLU A 215 5.96 35.82 10.38
C GLU A 215 4.85 34.87 9.89
N PHE A 216 3.93 35.40 9.07
CA PHE A 216 2.77 34.68 8.57
C PHE A 216 3.11 33.83 7.32
N PRO A 217 2.93 32.49 7.35
CA PRO A 217 3.33 31.63 6.25
C PRO A 217 2.38 31.77 5.07
N ARG A 218 2.91 32.24 3.94
CA ARG A 218 2.13 32.39 2.72
C ARG A 218 1.68 31.07 2.13
N VAL A 219 0.50 31.09 1.53
CA VAL A 219 0.02 30.03 0.66
C VAL A 219 0.59 30.23 -0.75
N PHE A 220 1.13 29.17 -1.32
CA PHE A 220 1.57 29.09 -2.71
C PHE A 220 0.63 28.17 -3.51
N PRO A 221 0.68 28.18 -4.85
CA PRO A 221 -0.24 27.40 -5.69
C PRO A 221 -0.32 25.90 -5.38
N ASN A 222 0.77 25.33 -4.84
CA ASN A 222 0.88 23.90 -4.53
C ASN A 222 1.07 23.60 -3.03
N SER A 223 0.81 24.57 -2.14
CA SER A 223 0.99 24.37 -0.70
C SER A 223 0.10 23.25 -0.16
N GLY A 224 0.68 22.24 0.48
CA GLY A 224 -0.10 21.13 1.07
C GLY A 224 -0.97 20.46 0.00
N GLY A 225 -2.23 20.14 0.29
CA GLY A 225 -3.12 19.47 -0.67
C GLY A 225 -3.48 20.26 -1.95
N TYR A 226 -3.13 21.53 -2.07
CA TYR A 226 -3.46 22.36 -3.24
C TYR A 226 -2.61 21.99 -4.47
N VAL A 227 -3.18 22.21 -5.66
CA VAL A 227 -2.51 22.16 -6.96
C VAL A 227 -3.01 23.32 -7.81
N GLY A 228 -2.09 24.18 -8.24
CA GLY A 228 -2.41 25.31 -9.11
C GLY A 228 -3.50 26.25 -8.58
N THR A 229 -3.64 26.40 -7.26
CA THR A 229 -4.64 27.30 -6.66
C THR A 229 -4.30 28.78 -6.90
N ASP A 230 -5.30 29.66 -6.97
CA ASP A 230 -5.05 31.11 -6.97
C ASP A 230 -4.41 31.51 -5.64
N ALA A 231 -3.12 31.84 -5.70
CA ALA A 231 -2.30 32.33 -4.61
C ALA A 231 -2.00 33.84 -4.75
N GLY A 232 -2.83 34.58 -5.48
CA GLY A 232 -2.72 36.04 -5.62
C GLY A 232 -2.98 36.78 -4.30
N GLY A 233 -2.29 37.90 -4.10
CA GLY A 233 -2.26 38.59 -2.80
C GLY A 233 -1.46 37.81 -1.75
N VAL A 234 -1.48 38.29 -0.51
CA VAL A 234 -0.91 37.61 0.64
C VAL A 234 -2.02 36.83 1.32
N GLN A 235 -1.98 35.51 1.18
CA GLN A 235 -2.94 34.58 1.75
C GLN A 235 -2.26 33.66 2.77
N VAL A 236 -2.99 33.26 3.80
CA VAL A 236 -2.54 32.28 4.79
C VAL A 236 -3.61 31.23 5.03
N LEU A 237 -3.21 30.05 5.49
CA LEU A 237 -4.14 28.99 5.91
C LEU A 237 -4.88 29.40 7.19
N LEU A 238 -6.19 29.17 7.22
CA LEU A 238 -7.04 29.47 8.36
C LEU A 238 -7.08 28.27 9.31
N ASN A 239 -6.54 28.49 10.50
CA ASN A 239 -6.60 27.65 11.67
C ASN A 239 -7.83 28.04 12.51
N PHE A 240 -9.03 27.64 12.07
CA PHE A 240 -10.27 27.92 12.79
C PHE A 240 -10.16 27.55 14.27
N ARG A 241 -10.67 28.43 15.14
CA ARG A 241 -10.74 28.19 16.57
C ARG A 241 -11.82 27.13 16.83
N ASN A 242 -11.42 25.97 17.35
CA ASN A 242 -12.35 24.85 17.51
C ASN A 242 -13.20 25.02 18.78
N HIS A 243 -14.21 25.88 18.71
CA HIS A 243 -15.18 26.10 19.77
C HIS A 243 -16.54 26.47 19.16
N PRO A 244 -17.67 25.84 19.57
CA PRO A 244 -18.99 26.16 19.02
C PRO A 244 -19.41 27.63 19.20
N GLU A 245 -18.93 28.26 20.27
CA GLU A 245 -19.15 29.68 20.59
C GLU A 245 -17.78 30.38 20.64
N ALA A 246 -17.02 30.33 19.54
CA ALA A 246 -15.62 30.80 19.51
C ALA A 246 -15.45 32.27 19.89
N PHE A 247 -16.52 33.05 19.72
CA PHE A 247 -16.62 34.47 20.03
C PHE A 247 -17.88 34.77 20.80
N ARG A 248 -17.86 35.89 21.51
CA ARG A 248 -19.05 36.44 22.13
C ARG A 248 -19.88 37.15 21.07
N ILE A 249 -21.17 36.85 21.01
CA ILE A 249 -22.12 37.47 20.09
C ILE A 249 -23.17 38.21 20.92
N LEU A 250 -23.37 39.50 20.62
CA LEU A 250 -24.43 40.34 21.20
C LEU A 250 -25.37 40.78 20.09
N SER A 251 -26.67 40.77 20.35
CA SER A 251 -27.69 41.32 19.44
C SER A 251 -27.74 42.85 19.52
N LEU A 252 -28.41 43.50 18.57
CA LEU A 252 -28.72 44.94 18.73
C LEU A 252 -29.59 45.17 19.96
N GLN A 253 -30.50 44.24 20.28
CA GLN A 253 -31.31 44.30 21.49
C GLN A 253 -30.49 44.30 22.78
N ASP A 254 -29.46 43.46 22.88
CA ASP A 254 -28.61 43.42 24.08
C ASP A 254 -27.92 44.76 24.30
N LEU A 255 -27.44 45.37 23.20
CA LEU A 255 -26.90 46.71 23.24
C LEU A 255 -27.95 47.72 23.69
N GLU A 256 -29.17 47.69 23.12
CA GLU A 256 -30.27 48.60 23.45
C GLU A 256 -30.67 48.56 24.92
N THR A 257 -30.85 47.36 25.45
CA THR A 257 -31.31 47.09 26.81
C THR A 257 -30.21 47.16 27.85
N GLY A 258 -28.93 47.15 27.44
CA GLY A 258 -27.79 47.09 28.35
C GLY A 258 -27.60 45.73 28.99
N ASN A 259 -28.08 44.66 28.34
CA ASN A 259 -28.01 43.29 28.82
C ASN A 259 -26.64 42.63 28.51
N PHE A 260 -25.57 43.27 28.95
CA PHE A 260 -24.20 42.78 28.75
C PHE A 260 -23.23 43.41 29.75
N GLU A 261 -22.05 42.81 29.94
CA GLU A 261 -21.00 43.40 30.77
C GLU A 261 -20.13 44.37 29.95
N VAL A 262 -19.81 45.54 30.51
CA VAL A 262 -19.03 46.59 29.82
C VAL A 262 -17.67 46.07 29.32
N ASP A 263 -17.04 45.15 30.05
CA ASP A 263 -15.74 44.57 29.71
C ASP A 263 -15.78 43.67 28.47
N TRP A 264 -16.97 43.37 27.95
CA TRP A 264 -17.13 42.66 26.67
C TRP A 264 -16.93 43.59 25.46
N LEU A 265 -16.98 44.92 25.64
CA LEU A 265 -16.74 45.90 24.57
C LEU A 265 -15.50 46.76 24.81
N ARG A 266 -15.22 47.08 26.08
CA ARG A 266 -14.07 47.89 26.47
C ARG A 266 -12.76 47.18 26.18
N ASP A 267 -11.82 47.87 25.54
CA ASP A 267 -10.50 47.35 25.20
C ASP A 267 -10.57 46.06 24.37
N ARG A 268 -11.59 45.93 23.51
CA ARG A 268 -11.82 44.81 22.59
C ARG A 268 -11.87 45.26 21.14
N ILE A 269 -11.71 44.30 20.23
CA ILE A 269 -12.12 44.47 18.84
C ILE A 269 -13.61 44.15 18.75
N VAL A 270 -14.40 45.08 18.25
CA VAL A 270 -15.85 44.91 18.08
C VAL A 270 -16.16 44.79 16.59
N LEU A 271 -16.70 43.66 16.16
CA LEU A 271 -17.10 43.41 14.79
C LEU A 271 -18.62 43.53 14.65
N ILE A 272 -19.11 44.34 13.72
CA ILE A 272 -20.54 44.56 13.47
C ILE A 272 -20.87 43.96 12.12
N GLY A 273 -21.86 43.06 12.06
CA GLY A 273 -22.25 42.42 10.81
C GLY A 273 -23.56 41.64 10.91
N VAL A 274 -24.09 41.22 9.76
CA VAL A 274 -25.33 40.44 9.70
C VAL A 274 -25.00 38.95 9.91
N THR A 275 -25.68 38.33 10.88
CA THR A 275 -25.48 36.92 11.23
C THR A 275 -26.56 36.01 10.64
N ASP A 276 -27.74 36.55 10.34
CA ASP A 276 -28.86 35.75 9.84
C ASP A 276 -28.66 35.31 8.36
N PRO A 277 -28.84 34.00 8.06
CA PRO A 277 -28.58 33.43 6.74
C PRO A 277 -29.56 33.86 5.64
N ILE A 278 -30.73 34.44 5.97
CA ILE A 278 -31.67 34.97 4.96
C ILE A 278 -31.10 36.23 4.32
N TYR A 279 -30.44 37.07 5.12
CA TYR A 279 -30.02 38.41 4.72
C TYR A 279 -28.57 38.43 4.20
N GLN A 280 -27.72 37.50 4.65
CA GLN A 280 -26.34 37.39 4.20
C GLN A 280 -25.93 35.92 4.00
N SER A 281 -25.26 35.65 2.87
CA SER A 281 -24.75 34.31 2.55
C SER A 281 -23.73 33.84 3.57
N GLN A 282 -23.90 32.61 4.04
CA GLN A 282 -23.01 31.96 5.01
C GLN A 282 -21.78 31.37 4.31
N ILE A 283 -20.66 31.36 5.02
CA ILE A 283 -19.40 30.76 4.59
C ILE A 283 -19.39 29.29 5.00
N GLN A 284 -19.11 28.39 4.06
CA GLN A 284 -19.04 26.95 4.32
C GLN A 284 -17.69 26.56 4.91
N THR A 285 -17.69 25.84 6.03
CA THR A 285 -16.50 25.30 6.68
C THR A 285 -16.80 23.99 7.40
N SER A 286 -16.02 22.95 7.09
CA SER A 286 -16.11 21.63 7.72
C SER A 286 -15.12 21.45 8.88
N ALA A 287 -14.31 22.47 9.16
CA ALA A 287 -13.18 22.42 10.09
C ALA A 287 -13.54 22.68 11.57
N ILE A 288 -14.77 23.11 11.86
CA ILE A 288 -15.24 23.42 13.22
C ILE A 288 -16.20 22.34 13.71
N ALA A 289 -15.99 21.83 14.93
CA ALA A 289 -16.86 20.84 15.52
C ALA A 289 -18.21 21.43 15.98
N GLY A 290 -19.29 20.68 15.78
CA GLY A 290 -20.61 21.01 16.34
C GLY A 290 -21.50 21.89 15.46
N LEU A 291 -20.95 22.56 14.43
CA LEU A 291 -21.75 23.33 13.48
C LEU A 291 -22.63 22.43 12.61
N LYS A 292 -23.91 22.80 12.47
CA LYS A 292 -24.87 22.19 11.54
C LYS A 292 -25.64 23.32 10.84
N PRO A 293 -25.55 23.50 9.51
CA PRO A 293 -24.97 22.60 8.50
C PRO A 293 -23.44 22.71 8.27
N GLY A 294 -22.67 23.36 9.15
CA GLY A 294 -21.22 23.55 8.94
C GLY A 294 -20.92 24.87 8.22
N SER A 295 -21.54 25.94 8.68
CA SER A 295 -21.40 27.27 8.10
C SER A 295 -21.35 28.33 9.18
N ILE A 296 -20.67 29.44 8.88
CA ILE A 296 -20.54 30.62 9.76
C ILE A 296 -20.88 31.90 8.99
N SER A 297 -21.26 32.96 9.70
CA SER A 297 -21.49 34.25 9.08
C SER A 297 -20.19 34.89 8.56
N GLY A 298 -20.30 35.87 7.66
CA GLY A 298 -19.15 36.63 7.16
C GLY A 298 -18.38 37.31 8.28
N VAL A 299 -19.10 37.88 9.24
CA VAL A 299 -18.52 38.55 10.41
C VAL A 299 -17.81 37.58 11.36
N GLU A 300 -18.34 36.36 11.55
CA GLU A 300 -17.64 35.30 12.30
C GLU A 300 -16.35 34.84 11.61
N PHE A 301 -16.33 34.79 10.28
CA PHE A 301 -15.11 34.50 9.54
C PHE A 301 -14.04 35.59 9.76
N GLN A 302 -14.42 36.86 9.73
CA GLN A 302 -13.50 37.96 10.06
C GLN A 302 -13.01 37.84 11.51
N ALA A 303 -13.87 37.47 12.45
CA ALA A 303 -13.49 37.22 13.84
C ALA A 303 -12.47 36.09 13.97
N HIS A 304 -12.63 34.98 13.23
CA HIS A 304 -11.63 33.91 13.17
C HIS A 304 -10.29 34.37 12.60
N ALA A 305 -10.29 35.17 11.53
CA ALA A 305 -9.07 35.73 10.95
C ALA A 305 -8.35 36.68 11.92
N VAL A 306 -9.07 37.58 12.58
CA VAL A 306 -8.54 38.47 13.64
C VAL A 306 -7.98 37.64 14.79
N SER A 307 -8.78 36.70 15.33
CA SER A 307 -8.38 35.84 16.45
C SER A 307 -7.13 35.03 16.14
N GLN A 308 -7.01 34.48 14.94
CA GLN A 308 -5.78 33.78 14.53
C GLN A 308 -4.58 34.72 14.54
N THR A 309 -4.70 35.91 13.93
CA THR A 309 -3.61 36.89 13.87
C THR A 309 -3.16 37.30 15.27
N LEU A 310 -4.09 37.68 16.14
CA LEU A 310 -3.77 38.05 17.52
C LEU A 310 -3.18 36.89 18.32
N SER A 311 -3.79 35.70 18.24
CA SER A 311 -3.32 34.55 19.01
C SER A 311 -1.94 34.06 18.57
N ALA A 312 -1.62 34.19 17.28
CA ALA A 312 -0.30 33.83 16.76
C ALA A 312 0.79 34.79 17.24
N VAL A 313 0.46 36.08 17.34
CA VAL A 313 1.40 37.12 17.75
C VAL A 313 1.58 37.15 19.28
N LEU A 314 0.48 37.13 20.02
CA LEU A 314 0.46 37.32 21.48
C LEU A 314 0.62 36.02 22.26
N ASP A 315 -0.05 34.95 21.81
CA ASP A 315 -0.14 33.69 22.56
C ASP A 315 0.78 32.59 22.00
N GLY A 316 1.48 32.86 20.89
CA GLY A 316 2.28 31.86 20.18
C GLY A 316 1.45 30.72 19.57
N ARG A 317 0.16 30.95 19.29
CA ARG A 317 -0.72 29.95 18.64
C ARG A 317 -0.16 29.57 17.27
N SER A 318 0.04 28.27 17.04
CA SER A 318 0.60 27.75 15.80
C SER A 318 -0.19 28.16 14.55
N LEU A 319 0.48 28.81 13.62
CA LEU A 319 -0.02 29.04 12.25
C LEU A 319 0.15 27.75 11.42
N LEU A 320 -0.78 27.49 10.52
CA LEU A 320 -0.71 26.33 9.63
C LEU A 320 0.35 26.55 8.54
N ARG A 321 1.26 25.60 8.42
CA ARG A 321 2.38 25.55 7.48
C ARG A 321 2.30 24.27 6.67
N THR A 322 2.93 24.29 5.51
CA THR A 322 2.99 23.13 4.60
C THR A 322 4.44 22.72 4.37
N LEU A 323 4.66 21.43 4.08
CA LEU A 323 5.97 20.95 3.70
C LEU A 323 6.40 21.59 2.36
N PRO A 324 7.69 21.92 2.18
CA PRO A 324 8.19 22.21 0.85
C PRO A 324 7.97 21.01 -0.08
N ASP A 325 7.62 21.27 -1.34
CA ASP A 325 7.20 20.27 -2.33
C ASP A 325 8.10 19.02 -2.34
N GLY A 326 9.43 19.19 -2.32
CA GLY A 326 10.38 18.06 -2.32
C GLY A 326 10.25 17.12 -1.12
N TRP A 327 10.01 17.66 0.08
CA TRP A 327 9.80 16.87 1.30
C TRP A 327 8.44 16.18 1.31
N GLU A 328 7.43 16.81 0.72
CA GLU A 328 6.12 16.18 0.53
C GLU A 328 6.22 14.95 -0.38
N TYR A 329 6.90 15.05 -1.53
CA TYR A 329 7.07 13.89 -2.39
C TYR A 329 7.91 12.80 -1.72
N LEU A 330 8.97 13.16 -0.99
CA LEU A 330 9.74 12.19 -0.21
C LEU A 330 8.85 11.45 0.81
N TRP A 331 7.92 12.15 1.46
CA TRP A 331 6.94 11.56 2.36
C TRP A 331 6.03 10.56 1.63
N ILE A 332 5.48 10.93 0.47
CA ILE A 332 4.65 10.05 -0.36
C ILE A 332 5.42 8.79 -0.80
N PHE A 333 6.64 8.96 -1.33
CA PHE A 333 7.49 7.84 -1.75
C PHE A 333 7.80 6.91 -0.58
N SER A 334 8.12 7.46 0.60
CA SER A 334 8.46 6.68 1.79
C SER A 334 7.34 5.73 2.19
N TRP A 335 6.08 6.20 2.21
CA TRP A 335 4.93 5.36 2.55
C TRP A 335 4.59 4.33 1.46
N GLY A 336 4.82 4.65 0.19
CA GLY A 336 4.77 3.66 -0.89
C GLY A 336 5.79 2.53 -0.71
N PHE A 337 7.03 2.85 -0.32
CA PHE A 337 8.05 1.85 0.00
C PHE A 337 7.69 1.01 1.23
N VAL A 338 7.10 1.62 2.26
CA VAL A 338 6.57 0.88 3.43
C VAL A 338 5.51 -0.12 2.98
N GLY A 339 4.61 0.24 2.07
CA GLY A 339 3.59 -0.67 1.53
C GLY A 339 4.20 -1.88 0.82
N ILE A 340 5.18 -1.65 -0.06
CA ILE A 340 5.94 -2.70 -0.75
C ILE A 340 6.67 -3.59 0.28
N ALA A 341 7.33 -2.99 1.27
CA ALA A 341 8.06 -3.72 2.29
C ALA A 341 7.14 -4.61 3.13
N ILE A 342 5.96 -4.12 3.54
CA ILE A 342 4.97 -4.94 4.25
C ILE A 342 4.56 -6.12 3.37
N GLY A 343 4.24 -5.87 2.09
CA GLY A 343 3.86 -6.91 1.13
C GLY A 343 4.91 -7.99 0.95
N HIS A 344 6.19 -7.60 0.96
CA HIS A 344 7.32 -8.52 0.88
C HIS A 344 7.49 -9.40 2.12
N HIS A 345 7.38 -8.83 3.32
CA HIS A 345 7.67 -9.55 4.56
C HIS A 345 6.51 -10.42 5.06
N THR A 346 5.28 -10.12 4.65
CA THR A 346 4.09 -10.85 5.10
C THR A 346 3.90 -12.16 4.35
N ARG A 347 3.64 -13.26 5.08
CA ARG A 347 3.46 -14.60 4.50
C ARG A 347 2.00 -15.04 4.40
N SER A 348 1.10 -14.40 5.14
CA SER A 348 -0.34 -14.68 5.14
C SER A 348 -1.14 -13.40 4.92
N LEU A 349 -2.35 -13.56 4.38
CA LEU A 349 -3.28 -12.44 4.14
C LEU A 349 -3.59 -11.65 5.42
N LEU A 350 -3.80 -12.36 6.55
CA LEU A 350 -4.11 -11.70 7.82
C LEU A 350 -2.94 -10.85 8.34
N GLN A 351 -1.71 -11.35 8.25
CA GLN A 351 -0.52 -10.58 8.63
C GLN A 351 -0.37 -9.32 7.77
N ASN A 352 -0.69 -9.43 6.48
CA ASN A 352 -0.66 -8.31 5.56
C ASN A 352 -1.71 -7.24 5.91
N ILE A 353 -2.97 -7.66 6.11
CA ILE A 353 -4.06 -6.75 6.50
C ILE A 353 -3.72 -6.03 7.81
N VAL A 354 -3.22 -6.75 8.82
CA VAL A 354 -2.81 -6.16 10.10
C VAL A 354 -1.64 -5.19 9.89
N GLY A 355 -0.64 -5.58 9.10
CA GLY A 355 0.52 -4.73 8.80
C GLY A 355 0.14 -3.41 8.11
N VAL A 356 -0.69 -3.48 7.07
CA VAL A 356 -1.19 -2.29 6.36
C VAL A 356 -2.09 -1.46 7.27
N GLY A 357 -2.96 -2.09 8.07
CA GLY A 357 -3.82 -1.39 9.03
C GLY A 357 -3.03 -0.59 10.07
N LEU A 358 -2.00 -1.19 10.68
CA LEU A 358 -1.12 -0.51 11.63
C LEU A 358 -0.32 0.63 10.97
N ALA A 359 0.17 0.41 9.76
CA ALA A 359 0.87 1.43 8.99
C ALA A 359 -0.05 2.63 8.67
N SER A 360 -1.29 2.38 8.25
CA SER A 360 -2.29 3.43 7.99
C SER A 360 -2.64 4.22 9.26
N ILE A 361 -2.82 3.55 10.40
CA ILE A 361 -3.06 4.20 11.70
C ILE A 361 -1.86 5.07 12.09
N SER A 362 -0.64 4.56 11.90
CA SER A 362 0.59 5.32 12.18
C SER A 362 0.73 6.55 11.29
N LEU A 363 0.45 6.42 9.99
CA LEU A 363 0.45 7.53 9.03
C LEU A 363 -0.57 8.60 9.44
N LEU A 364 -1.83 8.22 9.62
CA LEU A 364 -2.90 9.15 10.01
C LEU A 364 -2.62 9.81 11.36
N GLY A 365 -2.17 9.03 12.35
CA GLY A 365 -1.80 9.53 13.66
C GLY A 365 -0.62 10.51 13.61
N THR A 366 0.36 10.27 12.74
CA THR A 366 1.50 11.18 12.53
C THR A 366 1.04 12.48 11.87
N SER A 367 0.28 12.40 10.78
CA SER A 367 -0.26 13.59 10.11
C SER A 367 -1.14 14.43 11.05
N TYR A 368 -2.00 13.79 11.84
CA TYR A 368 -2.84 14.46 12.83
C TYR A 368 -2.03 15.06 13.99
N GLY A 369 -1.08 14.32 14.55
CA GLY A 369 -0.25 14.80 15.66
C GLY A 369 0.62 16.01 15.28
N VAL A 370 1.22 15.96 14.09
CA VAL A 370 2.06 17.03 13.57
C VAL A 370 1.25 18.28 13.20
N LEU A 371 -0.03 18.12 12.83
CA LEU A 371 -0.97 19.24 12.66
C LEU A 371 -1.16 20.02 13.96
N GLY A 372 -1.08 19.37 15.12
CA GLY A 372 -1.10 20.04 16.44
C GLY A 372 0.02 21.05 16.63
N TRP A 373 1.17 20.85 15.96
CA TRP A 373 2.28 21.81 15.90
C TRP A 373 2.20 22.78 14.72
N GLY A 374 1.06 22.84 14.03
CA GLY A 374 0.83 23.75 12.91
C GLY A 374 1.36 23.26 11.57
N TRP A 375 1.67 21.97 11.40
CA TRP A 375 2.18 21.45 10.12
C TRP A 375 1.15 20.53 9.45
N TRP A 376 0.70 20.93 8.27
CA TRP A 376 -0.17 20.11 7.43
C TRP A 376 0.68 19.13 6.60
N LEU A 377 0.68 17.86 7.01
CA LEU A 377 1.26 16.74 6.28
C LEU A 377 0.16 16.03 5.48
N PRO A 378 0.31 15.90 4.15
CA PRO A 378 -0.68 15.18 3.36
C PRO A 378 -0.86 13.74 3.81
N ALA A 379 -2.11 13.29 3.88
CA ALA A 379 -2.45 11.95 4.33
C ALA A 379 -2.93 11.04 3.19
N VAL A 380 -3.63 11.61 2.20
CA VAL A 380 -4.31 10.83 1.16
C VAL A 380 -3.35 10.21 0.15
N PRO A 381 -2.41 10.95 -0.49
CA PRO A 381 -1.48 10.32 -1.42
C PRO A 381 -0.57 9.26 -0.77
N PRO A 382 -0.03 9.46 0.45
CA PRO A 382 0.70 8.41 1.18
C PRO A 382 -0.15 7.19 1.50
N LEU A 383 -1.42 7.34 1.91
CA LEU A 383 -2.32 6.20 2.13
C LEU A 383 -2.58 5.41 0.85
N LEU A 384 -2.80 6.12 -0.26
CA LEU A 384 -3.05 5.51 -1.56
C LEU A 384 -1.84 4.69 -2.03
N THR A 385 -0.64 5.26 -1.92
CA THR A 385 0.61 4.58 -2.30
C THR A 385 0.94 3.40 -1.37
N LEU A 386 0.68 3.54 -0.07
CA LEU A 386 0.80 2.45 0.91
C LEU A 386 -0.10 1.26 0.53
N TYR A 387 -1.38 1.51 0.29
CA TYR A 387 -2.36 0.47 0.02
C TYR A 387 -2.16 -0.16 -1.36
N LEU A 388 -2.13 0.65 -2.43
CA LEU A 388 -1.99 0.15 -3.79
C LEU A 388 -0.61 -0.47 -4.04
N GLY A 389 0.45 0.12 -3.47
CA GLY A 389 1.81 -0.42 -3.57
C GLY A 389 1.90 -1.80 -2.91
N ASN A 390 1.27 -1.97 -1.75
CA ASN A 390 1.16 -3.27 -1.09
C ASN A 390 0.35 -4.27 -1.94
N PHE A 391 -0.86 -3.90 -2.35
CA PHE A 391 -1.79 -4.75 -3.09
C PHE A 391 -1.21 -5.24 -4.42
N VAL A 392 -0.57 -4.35 -5.18
CA VAL A 392 0.07 -4.70 -6.45
C VAL A 392 1.27 -5.61 -6.22
N TYR A 393 2.11 -5.31 -5.22
CA TYR A 393 3.26 -6.16 -4.90
C TYR A 393 2.83 -7.59 -4.55
N THR A 394 1.86 -7.75 -3.62
CA THR A 394 1.40 -9.07 -3.17
C THR A 394 0.80 -9.87 -4.31
N THR A 395 -0.09 -9.25 -5.10
CA THR A 395 -0.74 -9.89 -6.25
C THR A 395 0.27 -10.36 -7.31
N PHE A 396 1.25 -9.53 -7.67
CA PHE A 396 2.27 -9.90 -8.64
C PHE A 396 3.19 -11.02 -8.13
N CYS A 397 3.56 -10.99 -6.84
CA CYS A 397 4.34 -12.07 -6.24
C CYS A 397 3.57 -13.40 -6.18
N GLU A 398 2.28 -13.39 -5.86
CA GLU A 398 1.45 -14.60 -5.89
C GLU A 398 1.27 -15.13 -7.31
N TYR A 399 1.07 -14.24 -8.28
CA TYR A 399 0.98 -14.60 -9.70
C TYR A 399 2.29 -15.24 -10.21
N ASP A 400 3.45 -14.65 -9.91
CA ASP A 400 4.76 -15.21 -10.31
C ASP A 400 5.01 -16.57 -9.65
N LYS A 401 4.68 -16.74 -8.37
CA LYS A 401 4.76 -18.04 -7.68
C LYS A 401 3.87 -19.08 -8.36
N ALA A 402 2.61 -18.74 -8.66
CA ALA A 402 1.68 -19.63 -9.34
C ALA A 402 2.16 -20.00 -10.76
N LEU A 403 2.69 -19.02 -11.50
CA LEU A 403 3.23 -19.22 -12.85
C LEU A 403 4.44 -20.16 -12.82
N ARG A 404 5.39 -19.94 -11.91
CA ARG A 404 6.56 -20.82 -11.74
C ARG A 404 6.15 -22.23 -11.36
N SER A 405 5.17 -22.40 -10.47
CA SER A 405 4.63 -23.72 -10.12
C SER A 405 4.08 -24.44 -11.35
N ARG A 406 3.28 -23.75 -12.17
CA ARG A 406 2.73 -24.34 -13.40
C ARG A 406 3.80 -24.71 -14.42
N ILE A 407 4.83 -23.88 -14.57
CA ILE A 407 5.97 -24.17 -15.46
C ILE A 407 6.72 -25.42 -14.98
N GLN A 408 6.98 -25.52 -13.68
CA GLN A 408 7.64 -26.69 -13.09
C GLN A 408 6.81 -27.96 -13.25
N GLU A 409 5.49 -27.88 -13.03
CA GLU A 409 4.57 -29.00 -13.28
C GLU A 409 4.63 -29.46 -14.74
N ARG A 410 4.54 -28.53 -15.70
CA ARG A 410 4.65 -28.87 -17.14
C ARG A 410 6.00 -29.50 -17.50
N GLN A 411 7.10 -28.96 -16.99
CA GLN A 411 8.43 -29.54 -17.23
C GLN A 411 8.50 -30.98 -16.70
N ARG A 412 7.94 -31.21 -15.51
CA ARG A 412 7.89 -32.53 -14.91
C ARG A 412 7.09 -33.52 -15.76
N THR A 413 5.93 -33.12 -16.26
CA THR A 413 5.12 -33.95 -17.17
C THR A 413 5.88 -34.29 -18.45
N ILE A 414 6.56 -33.31 -19.06
CA ILE A 414 7.37 -33.54 -20.27
C ILE A 414 8.49 -34.57 -20.00
N GLU A 415 9.20 -34.42 -18.88
CA GLU A 415 10.26 -35.38 -18.50
C GLU A 415 9.70 -36.78 -18.23
N GLN A 416 8.52 -36.88 -17.59
CA GLN A 416 7.86 -38.17 -17.34
C GLN A 416 7.46 -38.86 -18.64
N THR A 417 6.75 -38.16 -19.53
CA THR A 417 6.38 -38.64 -20.86
C THR A 417 7.60 -39.13 -21.62
N PHE A 418 8.67 -38.35 -21.65
CA PHE A 418 9.91 -38.74 -22.33
C PHE A 418 10.49 -40.03 -21.77
N ASN A 419 10.52 -40.19 -20.44
CA ASN A 419 11.04 -41.40 -19.80
C ASN A 419 10.19 -42.64 -20.13
N VAL A 420 8.86 -42.51 -20.18
CA VAL A 420 7.97 -43.63 -20.54
C VAL A 420 8.20 -44.05 -21.99
N ILE A 421 8.25 -43.08 -22.92
CA ILE A 421 8.56 -43.34 -24.34
C ILE A 421 9.93 -44.00 -24.49
N HIS A 422 10.92 -43.52 -23.73
CA HIS A 422 12.29 -44.04 -23.80
C HIS A 422 12.42 -45.47 -23.29
N ASN A 423 11.70 -45.83 -22.21
CA ASN A 423 11.83 -47.15 -21.58
C ASN A 423 10.93 -48.23 -22.20
N GLY A 424 9.86 -47.86 -22.91
CA GLY A 424 8.98 -48.78 -23.63
C GLY A 424 9.29 -48.82 -25.15
N PRO A 425 8.50 -48.12 -25.99
CA PRO A 425 8.56 -48.28 -27.45
C PRO A 425 9.95 -48.09 -28.07
N LEU A 426 10.72 -47.11 -27.59
CA LEU A 426 12.06 -46.86 -28.14
C LEU A 426 13.04 -48.00 -27.84
N GLN A 427 12.91 -48.70 -26.70
CA GLN A 427 13.71 -49.88 -26.42
C GLN A 427 13.27 -51.07 -27.27
N THR A 428 11.97 -51.28 -27.43
CA THR A 428 11.41 -52.33 -28.29
C THR A 428 11.87 -52.14 -29.74
N LEU A 429 11.81 -50.91 -30.25
CA LEU A 429 12.34 -50.55 -31.57
C LEU A 429 13.85 -50.77 -31.68
N ALA A 430 14.64 -50.39 -30.67
CA ALA A 430 16.09 -50.61 -30.67
C ALA A 430 16.45 -52.10 -30.69
N ASN A 431 15.70 -52.95 -29.97
CA ASN A 431 15.86 -54.40 -29.98
C ASN A 431 15.49 -55.00 -31.34
N LEU A 432 14.37 -54.57 -31.94
CA LEU A 432 13.96 -54.96 -33.30
C LEU A 432 15.06 -54.67 -34.32
N LEU A 433 15.58 -53.43 -34.32
CA LEU A 433 16.63 -53.00 -35.26
C LEU A 433 17.93 -53.80 -35.10
N ARG A 434 18.29 -54.21 -33.89
CA ARG A 434 19.48 -55.05 -33.65
C ARG A 434 19.30 -56.45 -34.23
N HIS A 435 18.19 -57.13 -33.95
CA HIS A 435 17.98 -58.51 -34.39
C HIS A 435 17.72 -58.63 -35.90
N VAL A 436 17.08 -57.64 -36.53
CA VAL A 436 16.91 -57.59 -37.99
C VAL A 436 18.25 -57.42 -38.70
N ARG A 437 19.18 -56.66 -38.11
CA ARG A 437 20.52 -56.45 -38.68
C ARG A 437 21.42 -57.70 -38.57
N ASP A 438 21.19 -58.52 -37.55
CA ASP A 438 21.93 -59.75 -37.28
C ASP A 438 21.35 -61.00 -38.01
N TRP A 439 20.33 -60.82 -38.89
CA TRP A 439 19.67 -61.87 -39.69
C TRP A 439 19.06 -63.04 -38.87
N ASP A 440 18.73 -62.81 -37.60
CA ASP A 440 18.46 -63.89 -36.64
C ASP A 440 16.98 -64.34 -36.57
N TRP A 441 16.05 -63.65 -37.25
CA TRP A 441 14.59 -63.87 -37.10
C TRP A 441 13.84 -64.26 -38.38
N GLY A 442 12.89 -65.19 -38.26
CA GLY A 442 11.89 -65.50 -39.29
C GLY A 442 10.69 -64.54 -39.30
N GLN A 443 10.03 -64.37 -40.46
CA GLN A 443 8.93 -63.40 -40.66
C GLN A 443 7.82 -63.38 -39.59
N PRO A 444 7.31 -64.51 -39.06
CA PRO A 444 6.21 -64.49 -38.07
C PRO A 444 6.58 -63.79 -36.76
N LYS A 445 7.85 -63.93 -36.35
CA LYS A 445 8.35 -63.35 -35.09
C LYS A 445 8.58 -61.85 -35.20
N LEU A 446 8.97 -61.37 -36.40
CA LEU A 446 9.11 -59.95 -36.68
C LEU A 446 7.75 -59.24 -36.68
N VAL A 447 6.72 -59.86 -37.26
CA VAL A 447 5.36 -59.31 -37.26
C VAL A 447 4.83 -59.19 -35.82
N GLY A 448 5.00 -60.21 -34.98
CA GLY A 448 4.55 -60.18 -33.58
C GLY A 448 5.21 -59.06 -32.74
N GLU A 449 6.51 -58.81 -32.92
CA GLU A 449 7.19 -57.71 -32.20
C GLU A 449 6.86 -56.32 -32.77
N LEU A 450 6.56 -56.20 -34.08
CA LEU A 450 6.03 -54.97 -34.65
C LEU A 450 4.60 -54.68 -34.19
N GLU A 451 3.76 -55.71 -34.05
CA GLU A 451 2.42 -55.59 -33.45
C GLU A 451 2.50 -55.17 -32.00
N LYS A 452 3.44 -55.73 -31.23
CA LYS A 452 3.72 -55.32 -29.86
C LYS A 452 4.19 -53.86 -29.78
N LEU A 453 5.12 -53.43 -30.64
CA LEU A 453 5.54 -52.02 -30.70
C LEU A 453 4.38 -51.09 -31.03
N ASN A 454 3.51 -51.48 -31.97
CA ASN A 454 2.31 -50.71 -32.31
C ASN A 454 1.32 -50.64 -31.14
N GLN A 455 1.16 -51.73 -30.37
CA GLN A 455 0.39 -51.73 -29.13
C GLN A 455 1.02 -50.83 -28.06
N GLU A 456 2.34 -50.88 -27.85
CA GLU A 456 3.05 -50.00 -26.91
C GLU A 456 2.90 -48.52 -27.30
N LEU A 457 2.97 -48.18 -28.58
CA LEU A 457 2.76 -46.81 -29.07
C LEU A 457 1.29 -46.35 -28.92
N ARG A 458 0.32 -47.22 -29.19
CA ARG A 458 -1.11 -46.92 -28.98
C ARG A 458 -1.45 -46.79 -27.49
N ALA A 459 -0.82 -47.63 -26.66
CA ALA A 459 -0.91 -47.58 -25.21
C ALA A 459 -0.23 -46.36 -24.60
N LEU A 460 0.50 -45.53 -25.36
CA LEU A 460 0.93 -44.21 -24.89
C LEU A 460 -0.18 -43.16 -25.02
N GLY A 461 -1.11 -43.31 -25.96
CA GLY A 461 -2.12 -42.29 -26.28
C GLY A 461 -3.14 -42.08 -25.15
N GLU A 462 -3.79 -43.15 -24.69
CA GLU A 462 -4.84 -43.06 -23.65
C GLU A 462 -4.30 -42.72 -22.24
N PRO A 463 -3.14 -43.25 -21.80
CA PRO A 463 -2.59 -42.93 -20.48
C PRO A 463 -1.97 -41.55 -20.39
N LEU A 464 -1.37 -40.99 -21.46
CA LEU A 464 -0.88 -39.61 -21.42
C LEU A 464 -2.03 -38.61 -21.27
N GLU A 465 -3.15 -38.85 -21.96
CA GLU A 465 -4.35 -38.03 -21.81
C GLU A 465 -4.93 -38.13 -20.39
N ARG A 466 -4.97 -39.33 -19.79
CA ARG A 466 -5.46 -39.52 -18.42
C ARG A 466 -4.50 -38.99 -17.35
N GLU A 467 -3.18 -39.19 -17.46
CA GLU A 467 -2.20 -38.66 -16.48
C GLU A 467 -2.09 -37.13 -16.49
N ILE A 468 -2.36 -36.46 -17.63
CA ILE A 468 -2.48 -35.00 -17.70
C ILE A 468 -3.74 -34.51 -16.95
N LEU A 469 -4.76 -35.37 -16.82
CA LEU A 469 -6.07 -35.03 -16.23
C LEU A 469 -6.23 -35.52 -14.78
N THR A 470 -5.52 -36.56 -14.35
CA THR A 470 -5.64 -37.13 -12.99
C THR A 470 -4.27 -37.49 -12.40
N ARG A 471 -3.94 -36.85 -11.26
CA ARG A 471 -2.82 -37.25 -10.37
C ARG A 471 -3.08 -38.66 -9.82
N GLU A 472 -2.74 -39.71 -10.54
CA GLU A 472 -2.82 -41.07 -9.99
C GLU A 472 -1.53 -41.46 -9.25
N ASP A 473 -1.68 -42.02 -8.06
CA ASP A 473 -0.62 -42.65 -7.24
C ASP A 473 -0.23 -44.02 -7.81
N SER A 474 -0.02 -44.13 -9.12
CA SER A 474 0.37 -45.37 -9.78
C SER A 474 1.63 -45.22 -10.65
N LEU A 475 2.28 -46.35 -10.96
CA LEU A 475 3.44 -46.45 -11.84
C LEU A 475 3.27 -47.62 -12.79
N TYR A 476 3.38 -47.39 -14.10
CA TYR A 476 3.47 -48.45 -15.10
C TYR A 476 4.93 -48.83 -15.36
N LEU A 477 5.24 -50.12 -15.31
CA LEU A 477 6.54 -50.70 -15.69
C LEU A 477 6.63 -50.88 -17.21
N GLY A 478 7.84 -51.03 -17.75
CA GLY A 478 8.08 -51.29 -19.17
C GLY A 478 7.52 -52.62 -19.69
N SER A 479 7.01 -53.48 -18.80
CA SER A 479 6.24 -54.69 -19.11
C SER A 479 4.74 -54.44 -19.31
N GLY A 480 4.24 -53.22 -19.01
CA GLY A 480 2.81 -52.88 -18.97
C GLY A 480 2.12 -53.14 -17.63
N HIS A 481 2.85 -53.64 -16.62
CA HIS A 481 2.30 -53.91 -15.28
C HIS A 481 2.11 -52.61 -14.48
N LYS A 482 0.92 -52.42 -13.87
CA LYS A 482 0.57 -51.25 -13.04
C LYS A 482 0.88 -51.52 -11.57
N LEU A 483 1.67 -50.64 -10.95
CA LEU A 483 2.00 -50.64 -9.52
C LEU A 483 1.21 -49.55 -8.79
N ASP A 484 0.72 -49.85 -7.59
CA ASP A 484 0.11 -48.87 -6.67
C ASP A 484 1.17 -48.30 -5.72
N LEU A 485 1.48 -47.01 -5.84
CA LEU A 485 2.52 -46.36 -5.04
C LEU A 485 2.13 -46.16 -3.57
N ASN A 486 0.88 -46.44 -3.20
CA ASN A 486 0.47 -46.48 -1.80
C ASN A 486 1.00 -47.71 -1.07
N SER A 487 1.32 -48.79 -1.79
CA SER A 487 1.89 -50.00 -1.21
C SER A 487 3.24 -49.76 -0.51
N PRO A 488 3.58 -50.55 0.53
CA PRO A 488 4.89 -50.54 1.17
C PRO A 488 6.04 -50.74 0.16
N MET A 489 7.19 -50.10 0.42
CA MET A 489 8.32 -50.15 -0.52
C MET A 489 8.85 -51.55 -0.82
N HIS A 490 8.80 -52.46 0.15
CA HIS A 490 9.28 -53.84 -0.04
C HIS A 490 8.35 -54.65 -0.95
N GLU A 491 7.03 -54.41 -0.90
CA GLU A 491 6.05 -54.98 -1.84
C GLU A 491 6.26 -54.44 -3.25
N LEU A 492 6.44 -53.12 -3.38
CA LEU A 492 6.76 -52.48 -4.65
C LEU A 492 8.04 -53.04 -5.29
N PHE A 493 9.11 -53.23 -4.51
CA PHE A 493 10.33 -53.84 -5.01
C PHE A 493 10.14 -55.30 -5.43
N TYR A 494 9.29 -56.04 -4.70
CA TYR A 494 8.94 -57.40 -5.05
C TYR A 494 8.18 -57.49 -6.38
N GLU A 495 7.20 -56.61 -6.60
CA GLU A 495 6.42 -56.55 -7.84
C GLU A 495 7.30 -56.15 -9.02
N VAL A 496 8.15 -55.13 -8.86
CA VAL A 496 9.14 -54.72 -9.87
C VAL A 496 10.08 -55.87 -10.20
N TYR A 497 10.62 -56.56 -9.19
CA TYR A 497 11.51 -57.70 -9.39
C TYR A 497 10.81 -58.81 -10.19
N SER A 498 9.63 -59.21 -9.75
CA SER A 498 8.89 -60.32 -10.36
C SER A 498 8.52 -60.02 -11.81
N SER A 499 7.92 -58.85 -12.07
CA SER A 499 7.52 -58.44 -13.42
C SER A 499 8.72 -58.24 -14.35
N THR A 500 9.84 -57.72 -13.86
CA THR A 500 11.02 -57.52 -14.70
C THR A 500 11.66 -58.84 -15.13
N LEU A 501 11.68 -59.86 -14.25
CA LEU A 501 12.26 -61.18 -14.55
C LEU A 501 11.43 -62.02 -15.53
N GLU A 502 10.15 -61.69 -15.73
CA GLU A 502 9.28 -62.34 -16.73
C GLU A 502 9.59 -61.89 -18.17
N ARG A 503 10.37 -60.82 -18.34
CA ARG A 503 10.76 -60.31 -19.66
C ARG A 503 11.68 -61.30 -20.39
N ASP A 504 11.49 -61.46 -21.69
CA ASP A 504 12.34 -62.33 -22.53
C ASP A 504 13.70 -61.67 -22.82
N PHE A 505 14.60 -61.72 -21.85
CA PHE A 505 15.99 -61.29 -22.00
C PHE A 505 16.96 -62.48 -22.01
N PRO A 506 18.02 -62.45 -22.86
CA PRO A 506 18.95 -63.57 -23.00
C PRO A 506 19.69 -63.91 -21.70
N GLY A 507 20.03 -62.91 -20.88
CA GLY A 507 20.71 -63.11 -19.59
C GLY A 507 19.85 -63.79 -18.51
N PHE A 508 18.52 -63.77 -18.64
CA PHE A 508 17.64 -64.44 -17.68
C PHE A 508 17.47 -65.94 -17.94
N LYS A 509 17.68 -66.40 -19.17
CA LYS A 509 17.52 -67.81 -19.56
C LYS A 509 18.56 -68.73 -18.91
N SER A 510 19.73 -68.21 -18.54
CA SER A 510 20.82 -68.98 -17.93
C SER A 510 20.80 -69.00 -16.39
N LEU A 511 19.91 -68.24 -15.74
CA LEU A 511 19.85 -68.12 -14.28
C LEU A 511 19.30 -69.38 -13.62
N LYS A 512 20.11 -70.01 -12.76
CA LYS A 512 19.72 -71.17 -11.94
C LYS A 512 19.34 -70.78 -10.51
N ILE A 513 19.95 -69.72 -9.98
CA ILE A 513 19.75 -69.25 -8.60
C ILE A 513 19.25 -67.80 -8.64
N LYS A 514 18.10 -67.57 -8.03
CA LYS A 514 17.43 -66.26 -7.94
C LYS A 514 17.20 -65.92 -6.47
N ALA A 515 18.22 -65.35 -5.82
CA ALA A 515 18.14 -64.98 -4.41
C ALA A 515 17.57 -63.56 -4.27
N ARG A 516 16.58 -63.38 -3.38
CA ARG A 516 15.98 -62.07 -3.12
C ARG A 516 15.71 -61.87 -1.63
N THR A 517 15.90 -60.65 -1.16
CA THR A 517 15.56 -60.23 0.21
C THR A 517 15.24 -58.75 0.19
N PHE A 518 14.06 -58.34 0.66
CA PHE A 518 13.71 -56.93 0.83
C PHE A 518 13.25 -56.75 2.27
N GLU A 519 14.06 -56.10 3.09
CA GLU A 519 13.66 -55.70 4.44
C GLU A 519 12.63 -54.58 4.37
N GLU A 520 11.71 -54.59 5.33
CA GLU A 520 10.70 -53.54 5.47
C GLU A 520 11.39 -52.19 5.67
N LEU A 521 11.00 -51.22 4.85
CA LEU A 521 11.40 -49.83 4.98
C LEU A 521 10.18 -49.04 5.47
N ASP A 522 10.34 -48.24 6.53
CA ASP A 522 9.28 -47.33 7.00
C ASP A 522 8.96 -46.28 5.93
N SER A 523 8.04 -46.66 5.05
CA SER A 523 7.73 -45.95 3.82
C SER A 523 6.73 -44.81 4.02
N THR A 524 6.26 -44.58 5.25
CA THR A 524 5.38 -43.46 5.61
C THR A 524 6.05 -42.09 5.37
N SER A 525 7.39 -42.06 5.31
CA SER A 525 8.20 -40.87 5.06
C SER A 525 8.57 -40.63 3.58
N LEU A 526 8.26 -41.56 2.68
CA LEU A 526 8.61 -41.46 1.26
C LEU A 526 7.41 -40.99 0.43
N SER A 527 7.56 -39.84 -0.24
CA SER A 527 6.55 -39.38 -1.20
C SER A 527 6.36 -40.39 -2.33
N PRO A 528 5.16 -40.49 -2.94
CA PRO A 528 4.91 -41.37 -4.09
C PRO A 528 5.93 -41.18 -5.21
N ASP A 529 6.41 -39.96 -5.40
CA ASP A 529 7.47 -39.63 -6.35
C ASP A 529 8.81 -40.30 -6.06
N ARG A 530 9.23 -40.35 -4.78
CA ARG A 530 10.46 -41.04 -4.38
C ARG A 530 10.31 -42.54 -4.56
N LYS A 531 9.16 -43.10 -4.17
CA LYS A 531 8.85 -44.52 -4.40
C LYS A 531 8.96 -44.86 -5.89
N ARG A 532 8.38 -44.02 -6.75
CA ARG A 532 8.44 -44.16 -8.21
C ARG A 532 9.88 -44.18 -8.76
N GLU A 533 10.73 -43.25 -8.31
CA GLU A 533 12.12 -43.17 -8.75
C GLU A 533 12.94 -44.41 -8.31
N LEU A 534 12.70 -44.92 -7.10
CA LEU A 534 13.35 -46.13 -6.59
C LEU A 534 12.91 -47.39 -7.35
N CYS A 535 11.62 -47.54 -7.66
CA CYS A 535 11.12 -48.64 -8.49
C CYS A 535 11.74 -48.64 -9.88
N ARG A 536 11.84 -47.46 -10.52
CA ARG A 536 12.49 -47.31 -11.84
C ARG A 536 13.98 -47.66 -11.79
N PHE A 537 14.68 -47.33 -10.70
CA PHE A 537 16.07 -47.72 -10.52
C PHE A 537 16.22 -49.24 -10.48
N LEU A 538 15.38 -49.94 -9.71
CA LEU A 538 15.41 -51.40 -9.61
C LEU A 538 15.11 -52.06 -10.95
N GLU A 539 14.07 -51.60 -11.65
CA GLU A 539 13.70 -52.10 -12.98
C GLU A 539 14.87 -51.96 -13.97
N GLU A 540 15.49 -50.79 -14.03
CA GLU A 540 16.62 -50.53 -14.93
C GLU A 540 17.85 -51.38 -14.56
N ALA A 541 18.15 -51.55 -13.26
CA ALA A 541 19.25 -52.41 -12.82
C ALA A 541 19.03 -53.88 -13.22
N LEU A 542 17.82 -54.41 -13.05
CA LEU A 542 17.46 -55.76 -13.47
C LEU A 542 17.47 -55.94 -14.99
N CYS A 543 16.97 -54.95 -15.74
CA CYS A 543 17.05 -54.96 -17.20
C CYS A 543 18.49 -55.01 -17.68
N ASN A 544 19.41 -54.31 -17.02
CA ASN A 544 20.83 -54.38 -17.34
C ASN A 544 21.41 -55.78 -17.12
N VAL A 545 21.02 -56.49 -16.06
CA VAL A 545 21.39 -57.90 -15.87
C VAL A 545 20.83 -58.75 -17.02
N GLY A 546 19.55 -58.63 -17.35
CA GLY A 546 18.93 -59.40 -18.44
C GLY A 546 19.60 -59.16 -19.80
N LYS A 547 19.99 -57.92 -20.10
CA LYS A 547 20.61 -57.54 -21.38
C LYS A 547 22.08 -57.93 -21.47
N HIS A 548 22.84 -57.84 -20.37
CA HIS A 548 24.30 -57.85 -20.42
C HIS A 548 24.94 -59.03 -19.67
N ALA A 549 24.25 -59.65 -18.71
CA ALA A 549 24.79 -60.76 -17.93
C ALA A 549 24.56 -62.13 -18.62
N ILE A 550 24.86 -62.24 -19.92
CA ILE A 550 24.64 -63.45 -20.71
C ILE A 550 25.53 -64.58 -20.16
N GLY A 551 24.91 -65.70 -19.77
CA GLY A 551 25.62 -66.83 -19.15
C GLY A 551 25.73 -66.78 -17.62
N ALA A 552 25.19 -65.73 -16.98
CA ALA A 552 25.08 -65.69 -15.52
C ALA A 552 24.20 -66.84 -15.02
N THR A 553 24.63 -67.51 -13.95
CA THR A 553 23.90 -68.61 -13.29
C THR A 553 23.25 -68.19 -11.97
N ARG A 554 23.63 -67.04 -11.41
CA ARG A 554 23.14 -66.52 -10.14
C ARG A 554 22.86 -65.02 -10.23
N LEU A 555 21.68 -64.63 -9.76
CA LEU A 555 21.27 -63.25 -9.50
C LEU A 555 20.89 -63.14 -8.01
N SER A 556 21.38 -62.11 -7.34
CA SER A 556 21.04 -61.75 -5.96
C SER A 556 20.57 -60.30 -5.90
N VAL A 557 19.40 -60.09 -5.33
CA VAL A 557 18.82 -58.75 -5.14
C VAL A 557 18.46 -58.56 -3.67
N THR A 558 19.16 -57.65 -2.99
CA THR A 558 18.97 -57.42 -1.56
C THR A 558 18.71 -55.96 -1.27
N GLY A 559 17.59 -55.64 -0.63
CA GLY A 559 17.31 -54.36 0.00
C GLY A 559 17.38 -54.53 1.51
N THR A 560 18.39 -53.95 2.17
CA THR A 560 18.59 -54.09 3.62
C THR A 560 18.88 -52.75 4.26
N GLU A 561 18.39 -52.52 5.47
CA GLU A 561 18.70 -51.34 6.27
C GLU A 561 19.86 -51.62 7.23
N GLN A 562 20.94 -50.85 7.14
CA GLN A 562 22.07 -50.94 8.05
C GLN A 562 22.52 -49.54 8.49
N ASN A 563 22.61 -49.32 9.80
CA ASN A 563 23.10 -48.07 10.40
C ASN A 563 22.34 -46.79 9.94
N GLY A 564 21.02 -46.89 9.71
CA GLY A 564 20.19 -45.78 9.22
C GLY A 564 20.35 -45.47 7.74
N TRP A 565 20.95 -46.39 6.98
CA TRP A 565 21.03 -46.36 5.52
C TRP A 565 20.32 -47.57 4.95
N TYR A 566 19.45 -47.34 3.98
CA TYR A 566 18.88 -48.42 3.18
C TYR A 566 19.78 -48.63 1.96
N ALA A 567 20.20 -49.85 1.71
CA ALA A 567 21.04 -50.23 0.58
C ALA A 567 20.32 -51.25 -0.29
N LEU A 568 20.04 -50.87 -1.54
CA LEU A 568 19.48 -51.74 -2.57
C LEU A 568 20.62 -52.22 -3.49
N ARG A 569 20.94 -53.50 -3.39
CA ARG A 569 22.04 -54.18 -4.11
C ARG A 569 21.50 -55.18 -5.11
N ILE A 570 22.04 -55.14 -6.32
CA ILE A 570 21.76 -56.07 -7.40
C ILE A 570 23.11 -56.65 -7.83
N THR A 571 23.30 -57.96 -7.64
CA THR A 571 24.55 -58.66 -7.94
C THR A 571 24.31 -59.85 -8.85
N ASP A 572 25.00 -59.91 -9.98
CA ASP A 572 25.03 -61.08 -10.87
C ASP A 572 26.43 -61.71 -10.92
N ASN A 573 26.54 -62.95 -11.37
CA ASN A 573 27.83 -63.62 -11.61
C ASN A 573 28.17 -63.79 -13.10
N GLY A 574 27.63 -62.90 -13.94
CA GLY A 574 27.87 -62.87 -15.37
C GLY A 574 29.27 -62.41 -15.75
N PRO A 575 29.50 -62.08 -17.02
CA PRO A 575 30.83 -61.85 -17.55
C PRO A 575 31.42 -60.48 -17.11
N GLY A 576 30.64 -59.63 -16.41
CA GLY A 576 31.08 -58.36 -15.81
C GLY A 576 30.90 -57.16 -16.74
N ILE A 577 31.50 -56.02 -16.37
CA ILE A 577 31.38 -54.76 -17.12
C ILE A 577 32.43 -54.69 -18.24
N TYR A 578 32.00 -54.78 -19.51
CA TYR A 578 32.91 -54.72 -20.68
C TYR A 578 33.04 -53.32 -21.32
N SER A 579 32.21 -52.35 -20.93
CA SER A 579 32.23 -51.01 -21.52
C SER A 579 32.47 -49.92 -20.46
N LEU A 580 33.46 -49.07 -20.71
CA LEU A 580 33.76 -47.86 -19.93
C LEU A 580 32.81 -46.69 -20.27
N SER A 581 31.96 -46.82 -21.29
CA SER A 581 31.01 -45.75 -21.67
C SER A 581 29.84 -45.71 -20.69
N VAL A 582 29.66 -44.58 -20.00
CA VAL A 582 28.52 -44.36 -19.09
C VAL A 582 27.23 -44.23 -19.89
N GLY A 583 26.45 -45.32 -19.96
CA GLY A 583 25.12 -45.35 -20.56
C GLY A 583 24.13 -44.42 -19.86
N ARG A 584 23.05 -44.04 -20.56
CA ARG A 584 22.04 -43.07 -20.06
C ARG A 584 21.37 -43.53 -18.76
N GLY A 585 21.10 -44.83 -18.57
CA GLY A 585 20.58 -45.40 -17.33
C GLY A 585 21.52 -45.19 -16.13
N THR A 586 22.83 -45.32 -16.33
CA THR A 586 23.83 -45.05 -15.28
C THR A 586 23.92 -43.56 -14.92
N LYS A 587 23.71 -42.65 -15.89
CA LYS A 587 23.58 -41.20 -15.60
C LYS A 587 22.32 -40.89 -14.78
N GLN A 588 21.20 -41.57 -15.05
CA GLN A 588 19.97 -41.43 -14.27
C GLN A 588 20.15 -41.90 -12.82
N SER A 589 20.82 -43.04 -12.60
CA SER A 589 21.16 -43.52 -11.25
C SER A 589 22.10 -42.56 -10.49
N GLN A 590 23.05 -41.94 -11.19
CA GLN A 590 23.92 -40.90 -10.61
C GLN A 590 23.14 -39.63 -10.22
N ASN A 591 22.15 -39.22 -11.00
CA ASN A 591 21.27 -38.09 -10.66
C ASN A 591 20.32 -38.45 -9.50
N LEU A 592 19.85 -39.69 -9.44
CA LEU A 592 19.02 -40.19 -8.34
C LEU A 592 19.80 -40.19 -7.02
N LYS A 593 21.06 -40.63 -7.04
CA LYS A 593 21.98 -40.51 -5.91
C LYS A 593 22.01 -39.08 -5.34
N THR A 594 22.21 -38.08 -6.20
CA THR A 594 22.30 -36.66 -5.77
C THR A 594 20.99 -36.18 -5.14
N ARG A 595 19.83 -36.57 -5.69
CA ARG A 595 18.51 -36.21 -5.16
C ARG A 595 18.18 -36.88 -3.81
N LEU A 596 18.65 -38.12 -3.61
CA LEU A 596 18.46 -38.86 -2.36
C LEU A 596 19.50 -38.53 -1.28
N GLY A 597 20.53 -37.73 -1.59
CA GLY A 597 21.67 -37.53 -0.70
C GLY A 597 22.47 -38.82 -0.45
N GLY A 598 22.40 -39.76 -1.39
CA GLY A 598 22.86 -41.15 -1.24
C GLY A 598 24.24 -41.45 -1.86
N GLN A 599 24.56 -42.74 -1.98
CA GLN A 599 25.68 -43.27 -2.74
C GLN A 599 25.19 -44.22 -3.85
N PHE A 600 25.89 -44.24 -4.97
CA PHE A 600 25.63 -45.16 -6.08
C PHE A 600 26.95 -45.78 -6.53
N ARG A 601 26.99 -47.10 -6.66
CA ARG A 601 28.15 -47.89 -7.08
C ARG A 601 27.75 -48.86 -8.18
N ARG A 602 28.60 -48.96 -9.21
CA ARG A 602 28.49 -49.97 -10.27
C ARG A 602 29.89 -50.47 -10.59
N GLU A 603 30.20 -51.71 -10.23
CA GLU A 603 31.55 -52.27 -10.32
C GLU A 603 31.54 -53.76 -10.66
N SER A 604 32.68 -54.28 -11.15
CA SER A 604 32.84 -55.72 -11.38
C SER A 604 32.94 -56.46 -10.04
N HIS A 605 32.22 -57.57 -9.90
CA HIS A 605 32.14 -58.36 -8.66
C HIS A 605 32.98 -59.64 -8.77
N SER A 606 33.78 -59.96 -7.77
CA SER A 606 34.71 -61.11 -7.77
C SER A 606 34.01 -62.43 -7.40
N PRO A 607 34.35 -63.60 -8.01
CA PRO A 607 35.36 -63.83 -9.05
C PRO A 607 34.90 -63.54 -10.49
N LYS A 608 33.59 -63.41 -10.74
CA LYS A 608 32.96 -62.92 -11.99
C LYS A 608 31.61 -62.30 -11.65
N GLY A 609 31.22 -61.20 -12.29
CA GLY A 609 29.91 -60.57 -12.07
C GLY A 609 29.88 -59.04 -12.12
N THR A 610 28.71 -58.46 -11.88
CA THR A 610 28.51 -57.02 -11.69
C THR A 610 27.76 -56.76 -10.38
N LEU A 611 28.20 -55.76 -9.62
CA LEU A 611 27.46 -55.18 -8.49
C LEU A 611 26.88 -53.83 -8.92
N CYS A 612 25.59 -53.63 -8.72
CA CYS A 612 24.91 -52.35 -8.84
C CYS A 612 24.23 -52.03 -7.50
N GLU A 613 24.67 -50.97 -6.82
CA GLU A 613 24.20 -50.59 -5.50
C GLU A 613 23.74 -49.14 -5.48
N LEU A 614 22.56 -48.88 -4.93
CA LEU A 614 22.09 -47.55 -4.53
C LEU A 614 21.80 -47.57 -3.03
N SER A 615 22.40 -46.64 -2.28
CA SER A 615 22.18 -46.50 -0.85
C SER A 615 21.81 -45.07 -0.47
N TRP A 616 20.87 -44.90 0.46
CA TRP A 616 20.39 -43.58 0.91
C TRP A 616 20.05 -43.58 2.40
N PRO A 617 20.14 -42.42 3.07
CA PRO A 617 19.78 -42.31 4.48
C PRO A 617 18.27 -42.45 4.70
N VAL A 618 17.87 -43.23 5.70
CA VAL A 618 16.49 -43.36 6.16
C VAL A 618 16.25 -42.37 7.29
N ALA A 619 15.24 -41.52 7.19
CA ALA A 619 14.95 -40.53 8.23
C ALA A 619 14.43 -41.24 9.49
N LYS A 620 15.11 -41.08 10.64
CA LYS A 620 14.58 -41.56 11.93
C LYS A 620 13.30 -40.81 12.29
N PRO A 621 12.27 -41.46 12.86
CA PRO A 621 11.16 -40.75 13.45
C PRO A 621 11.70 -39.80 14.53
N ARG A 622 11.28 -38.53 14.48
CA ARG A 622 11.56 -37.58 15.57
C ARG A 622 10.95 -38.17 16.85
N PRO A 623 11.67 -38.23 17.98
CA PRO A 623 11.02 -38.57 19.25
C PRO A 623 9.94 -37.52 19.53
N ASN A 624 8.72 -37.98 19.79
CA ASN A 624 7.60 -37.13 20.19
C ASN A 624 8.02 -36.25 21.37
N LEU A 625 8.07 -34.94 21.16
CA LEU A 625 8.42 -33.93 22.17
C LEU A 625 7.31 -33.72 23.24
N PHE A 626 6.34 -34.62 23.35
CA PHE A 626 5.20 -34.55 24.27
C PHE A 626 5.19 -35.59 25.40
N SER A 627 6.27 -36.37 25.60
CA SER A 627 6.36 -37.34 26.72
C SER A 627 7.20 -36.88 27.92
N ARG A 628 7.68 -35.63 27.93
CA ARG A 628 8.34 -35.02 29.09
C ARG A 628 7.53 -33.86 29.65
N LEU A 629 6.40 -34.16 30.27
CA LEU A 629 5.76 -33.36 31.32
C LEU A 629 4.84 -34.30 32.12
N LYS A 630 5.43 -35.00 33.09
CA LYS A 630 4.74 -35.54 34.27
C LYS A 630 5.65 -35.30 35.47
N PHE A 631 5.03 -34.70 36.48
CA PHE A 631 5.55 -34.09 37.71
C PHE A 631 6.11 -32.69 37.55
#